data_AF-A0A8T7CGP6-F1
#
_entry.id   AF-A0A8T7CGP6-F1
#
_cell.length_a   1.000
_cell.length_b   1.000
_cell.length_c   1.000
_cell.angle_alpha   90.00
_cell.angle_beta   90.00
_cell.angle_gamma   90.00
#
_symmetry.space_group_name_H-M   'P 1'
#
loop_
_entity.id
_entity.type
_entity.pdbx_description
1 polymer ?
#
loop_
_entity_poly.entity_id
_entity_poly.type
_entity_poly.pdbx_seq_one_letter_code
_entity_poly.pdbx_strand_id
1 'polypeptide(L)'
;MVEKIQCQTMIVVEGEQLEIVASEIADASWQLAVINSLGVRSIWVDFFPTPEAAFDAAKSAIEAEGVEAFLSIEGFEYLKDR
;
A
#
# COMPACT_ATOMS: atom_id res chain seq x y z
N MET A 1 22.56 12.22 3.73
CA MET A 1 21.12 11.99 3.96
C MET A 1 20.61 11.40 2.68
N VAL A 2 20.29 10.10 2.65
CA VAL A 2 19.72 9.49 1.43
C VAL A 2 18.28 9.96 1.36
N GLU A 3 17.94 10.76 0.36
CA GLU A 3 16.56 11.14 0.09
C GLU A 3 15.79 9.85 -0.21
N LYS A 4 14.86 9.49 0.67
CA LYS A 4 13.97 8.35 0.42
C LYS A 4 12.97 8.80 -0.65
N ILE A 5 13.02 8.18 -1.82
CA ILE A 5 12.01 8.45 -2.85
C ILE A 5 10.71 7.81 -2.39
N GLN A 6 9.66 8.62 -2.27
CA GLN A 6 8.33 8.16 -1.88
C GLN A 6 7.33 8.72 -2.88
N CYS A 7 6.55 7.83 -3.48
CA CYS A 7 5.40 8.19 -4.29
C CYS A 7 4.15 7.89 -3.46
N GLN A 8 3.22 8.84 -3.42
CA GLN A 8 1.97 8.65 -2.70
C GLN A 8 0.81 9.13 -3.56
N THR A 9 -0.30 8.43 -3.46
CA THR A 9 -1.54 8.77 -4.13
C THR A 9 -2.71 8.50 -3.22
N MET A 10 -3.77 9.27 -3.40
CA MET A 10 -4.94 9.23 -2.55
C MET A 10 -6.12 8.79 -3.41
N ILE A 11 -6.81 7.76 -2.97
CA ILE A 11 -7.98 7.23 -3.66
C ILE A 11 -9.18 7.20 -2.71
N VAL A 12 -10.36 7.37 -3.29
CA VAL A 12 -11.63 7.22 -2.58
C VAL A 12 -12.35 6.03 -3.18
N VAL A 13 -12.58 5.00 -2.37
CA VAL A 13 -13.25 3.76 -2.76
C VAL A 13 -14.46 3.60 -1.86
N GLU A 14 -15.66 3.52 -2.45
CA GLU A 14 -16.91 3.36 -1.69
C GLU A 14 -17.18 4.46 -0.65
N GLY A 15 -16.60 5.65 -0.83
CA GLY A 15 -16.71 6.77 0.11
C GLY A 15 -15.63 6.79 1.20
N GLU A 16 -14.79 5.76 1.24
CA GLU A 16 -13.69 5.61 2.18
C GLU A 16 -12.38 6.08 1.54
N GLN A 17 -11.59 6.80 2.33
CA GLN A 17 -10.36 7.44 1.88
C GLN A 17 -9.15 6.57 2.23
N LEU A 18 -8.43 6.13 1.20
CA LEU A 18 -7.19 5.36 1.35
C LEU A 18 -6.02 6.12 0.71
N GLU A 19 -4.92 6.19 1.43
CA GLU A 19 -3.65 6.73 0.95
C GLU A 19 -2.71 5.57 0.62
N ILE A 20 -2.34 5.45 -0.66
CA ILE A 20 -1.41 4.44 -1.14
C ILE A 20 -0.03 5.07 -1.23
N VAL A 21 0.93 4.44 -0.59
CA VAL A 21 2.32 4.90 -0.47
C VAL A 21 3.25 3.83 -1.01
N ALA A 22 4.08 4.20 -1.97
CA ALA A 22 5.21 3.40 -2.45
C ALA A 22 6.51 4.08 -2.00
N SER A 23 7.32 3.38 -1.20
CA SER A 23 8.60 3.88 -0.68
C SER A 23 9.75 3.08 -1.27
N GLU A 24 10.75 3.75 -1.84
CA GLU A 24 11.98 3.09 -2.28
C GLU A 24 12.82 2.68 -1.05
N ILE A 25 13.16 1.39 -0.97
CA ILE A 25 13.87 0.83 0.19
C ILE A 25 15.31 0.37 -0.12
N ALA A 26 15.60 -0.06 -1.34
CA ALA A 26 16.92 -0.48 -1.83
C ALA A 26 16.87 -0.69 -3.35
N ASP A 27 17.96 -0.42 -4.09
CA ASP A 27 18.15 -0.71 -5.53
C ASP A 27 16.85 -0.84 -6.36
N ALA A 28 16.12 0.26 -6.55
CA ALA A 28 14.89 0.31 -7.34
C ALA A 28 13.76 -0.66 -6.89
N SER A 29 13.79 -1.09 -5.63
CA SER A 29 12.74 -1.90 -4.99
C SER A 29 11.85 -1.01 -4.14
N TRP A 30 10.55 -1.12 -4.38
CA TRP A 30 9.51 -0.30 -3.79
C TRP A 30 8.67 -1.12 -2.82
N GLN A 31 8.56 -0.64 -1.58
CA GLN A 31 7.64 -1.18 -0.59
C GLN A 31 6.31 -0.46 -0.68
N LEU A 32 5.23 -1.24 -0.77
CA LEU A 32 3.86 -0.74 -0.77
C LEU A 32 3.31 -0.66 0.66
N ALA A 33 2.64 0.44 0.95
CA ALA A 33 1.79 0.60 2.11
C ALA A 33 0.46 1.27 1.72
N VAL A 34 -0.64 0.82 2.31
CA VAL A 34 -1.95 1.47 2.22
C VAL A 34 -2.29 1.98 3.61
N ILE A 35 -2.67 3.25 3.69
CA ILE A 35 -2.96 3.95 4.93
C ILE A 35 -4.43 4.35 4.90
N ASN A 36 -5.17 3.94 5.92
CA ASN A 36 -6.58 4.30 6.02
C ASN A 36 -6.79 5.66 6.71
N SER A 37 -8.05 6.10 6.76
CA SER A 37 -8.47 7.35 7.42
C SER A 37 -8.11 7.41 8.91
N LEU A 38 -7.90 6.26 9.55
CA LEU A 38 -7.48 6.13 10.94
C LEU A 38 -5.95 6.19 11.12
N GLY A 39 -5.19 6.26 10.03
CA GLY A 39 -3.72 6.27 10.03
C GLY A 39 -3.08 4.88 10.19
N VAL A 40 -3.88 3.80 10.12
CA VAL A 40 -3.38 2.42 10.16
C VAL A 40 -2.76 2.09 8.82
N ARG A 41 -1.58 1.45 8.86
CA ARG A 41 -0.80 1.12 7.69
C ARG A 41 -0.81 -0.38 7.45
N SER A 42 -1.41 -0.76 6.34
CA SER A 42 -1.30 -2.07 5.74
C SER A 42 -0.03 -2.10 4.90
N ILE A 43 0.96 -2.88 5.31
CA ILE A 43 2.27 -2.93 4.63
C ILE A 43 2.40 -4.27 3.92
N TRP A 44 2.83 -4.23 2.67
CA TRP A 44 3.12 -5.43 1.91
C TRP A 44 4.52 -5.93 2.23
N VAL A 45 4.63 -7.25 2.37
CA VAL A 45 5.91 -7.94 2.56
C VAL A 45 6.71 -7.99 1.25
N ASP A 46 6.00 -8.08 0.11
CA ASP A 46 6.59 -8.09 -1.23
C ASP A 46 7.09 -6.70 -1.67
N PHE A 47 8.11 -6.72 -2.51
CA PHE A 47 8.69 -5.53 -3.11
C PHE A 47 8.38 -5.46 -4.60
N PHE A 48 8.15 -4.24 -5.07
CA PHE A 48 7.77 -3.96 -6.44
C PHE A 48 8.92 -3.31 -7.21
N PRO A 49 9.07 -3.57 -8.51
CA PRO A 49 10.12 -2.98 -9.34
C PRO A 49 9.87 -1.50 -9.66
N THR A 50 8.62 -1.03 -9.57
CA THR A 50 8.22 0.35 -9.84
C THR A 50 7.12 0.79 -8.87
N PRO A 51 6.97 2.11 -8.62
CA PRO A 51 5.87 2.61 -7.80
C PRO A 51 4.52 2.36 -8.46
N GLU A 52 4.46 2.36 -9.79
CA GLU A 52 3.24 2.03 -10.55
C GLU A 52 2.79 0.59 -10.32
N ALA A 53 3.72 -0.38 -10.29
CA ALA A 53 3.40 -1.77 -9.98
C ALA A 53 2.90 -1.94 -8.54
N ALA A 54 3.48 -1.20 -7.58
CA ALA A 54 2.98 -1.15 -6.21
C ALA A 54 1.54 -0.59 -6.16
N PHE A 55 1.26 0.50 -6.87
CA PHE A 55 -0.07 1.09 -6.90
C PHE A 55 -1.12 0.17 -7.57
N ASP A 56 -0.74 -0.52 -8.64
CA ASP A 56 -1.63 -1.47 -9.31
C ASP A 56 -1.96 -2.68 -8.41
N ALA A 57 -0.96 -3.19 -7.68
CA ALA A 57 -1.17 -4.25 -6.69
C ALA A 57 -2.08 -3.81 -5.54
N ALA A 58 -1.90 -2.59 -5.04
CA ALA A 58 -2.78 -2.02 -4.01
C ALA A 58 -4.24 -1.94 -4.49
N LYS A 59 -4.46 -1.41 -5.70
CA LYS A 59 -5.80 -1.33 -6.29
C LYS A 59 -6.42 -2.70 -6.50
N SER A 60 -5.65 -3.63 -7.07
CA SER A 60 -6.09 -5.01 -7.27
C SER A 60 -6.49 -5.70 -5.96
N ALA A 61 -5.74 -5.48 -4.87
CA ALA A 61 -6.07 -6.01 -3.56
C ALA A 61 -7.34 -5.38 -2.99
N ILE A 62 -7.50 -4.06 -3.11
CA ILE A 62 -8.72 -3.35 -2.69
C ILE A 62 -9.93 -3.82 -3.49
N GLU A 63 -9.78 -4.05 -4.80
CA GLU A 63 -10.85 -4.57 -5.65
C GLU A 63 -11.20 -6.04 -5.35
N ALA A 64 -10.22 -6.85 -4.98
CA ALA A 64 -10.42 -8.27 -4.70
C ALA A 64 -10.93 -8.56 -3.28
N GLU A 65 -10.39 -7.88 -2.27
CA GLU A 65 -10.71 -8.09 -0.85
C GLU A 65 -11.80 -7.14 -0.34
N GLY A 66 -12.06 -6.04 -1.06
CA GLY A 66 -12.95 -4.97 -0.65
C GLY A 66 -12.23 -3.92 0.22
N VAL A 67 -12.77 -2.70 0.23
CA VAL A 67 -12.19 -1.59 1.00
C VAL A 67 -12.16 -1.90 2.50
N GLU A 68 -13.16 -2.63 3.00
CA GLU A 68 -13.33 -2.98 4.41
C GLU A 68 -12.12 -3.73 5.01
N ALA A 69 -11.41 -4.51 4.19
CA ALA A 69 -10.19 -5.21 4.60
C ALA A 69 -9.09 -4.23 5.06
N PHE A 70 -9.06 -3.02 4.47
CA PHE A 70 -8.06 -1.98 4.74
C PHE A 70 -8.51 -0.96 5.79
N LEU A 71 -9.76 -1.04 6.26
CA LEU A 71 -10.33 -0.14 7.27
C LEU A 71 -10.18 -0.67 8.70
N SER A 72 -9.75 -1.92 8.84
CA SER A 72 -9.55 -2.51 10.15
C SER A 72 -8.46 -1.79 10.94
N ILE A 73 -8.65 -1.75 12.26
CA ILE A 73 -7.72 -1.11 13.21
C ILE A 73 -6.50 -2.01 13.47
N GLU A 74 -6.60 -3.28 13.10
CA GLU A 74 -5.51 -4.24 13.12
C GLU A 74 -4.72 -4.10 11.82
N GLY A 75 -3.53 -3.48 11.90
CA GLY A 75 -2.64 -3.37 10.75
C GLY A 75 -2.30 -4.77 10.23
N PHE A 76 -2.64 -5.04 8.98
CA PHE A 76 -2.39 -6.33 8.35
C PHE A 76 -1.01 -6.32 7.67
N GLU A 77 -0.22 -7.36 7.95
CA GLU A 77 0.95 -7.71 7.14
C GLU A 77 0.43 -8.54 5.95
N TYR A 78 0.35 -7.94 4.77
CA TYR A 78 -0.15 -8.63 3.58
C TYR A 78 0.98 -9.42 2.91
N LEU A 79 0.68 -10.70 2.64
CA LEU A 79 1.46 -11.72 1.95
C LEU A 79 2.57 -12.44 2.76
N LYS A 80 2.13 -13.49 3.47
CA LYS A 80 2.82 -14.78 3.42
C LYS A 80 1.81 -15.88 3.09
N ASP A 81 1.71 -16.24 1.82
CA ASP A 81 1.42 -17.63 1.49
C ASP A 81 2.28 -18.05 0.29
N ARG A 82 2.53 -19.35 0.21
CA ARG A 82 3.83 -19.98 -0.05
C ARG A 82 4.06 -20.42 -1.50
#